data_AF-A0A5M4B5S5-F1
#
_entry.id   AF-A0A5M4B5S5-F1
#
_cell.length_a   1.000
_cell.length_b   1.000
_cell.length_c   1.000
_cell.angle_alpha   90.00
_cell.angle_beta   90.00
_cell.angle_gamma   90.00
#
_symmetry.space_group_name_H-M   'P 1'
#
loop_
_entity.id
_entity.type
_entity.pdbx_description
1 polymer ?
#
loop_
_entity_poly.entity_id
_entity_poly.type
_entity_poly.pdbx_seq_one_letter_code
_entity_poly.pdbx_strand_id
1 'polypeptide(L)'
;MKKSTTISWILLAIAFASQKSSAGRKEISEIADGINHAVPTNRELEESIKWLIQNGIISETNKKFSLSDYGKKLINNANSNTNIIFEIWKNLETEIDEKLKNE
;
A
#
# COMPACT_ATOMS: atom_id res chain seq x y z
N MET A 1 -15.21 1.33 -5.82
CA MET A 1 -13.89 2.00 -5.71
C MET A 1 -13.00 1.47 -6.83
N LYS A 2 -12.10 2.27 -7.41
CA LYS A 2 -11.19 1.74 -8.45
C LYS A 2 -10.15 0.82 -7.80
N LYS A 3 -9.68 -0.18 -8.53
CA LYS A 3 -8.65 -1.12 -8.05
C LYS A 3 -7.36 -0.38 -7.66
N SER A 4 -6.93 0.62 -8.45
CA SER A 4 -5.78 1.48 -8.15
C SER A 4 -5.96 2.23 -6.82
N THR A 5 -7.11 2.86 -6.62
CA THR A 5 -7.48 3.49 -5.34
C THR A 5 -7.29 2.50 -4.19
N THR A 6 -7.85 1.29 -4.32
CA THR A 6 -7.84 0.26 -3.26
C THR A 6 -6.44 -0.31 -2.98
N ILE A 7 -5.60 -0.48 -3.99
CA ILE A 7 -4.23 -0.96 -3.78
C ILE A 7 -3.39 0.13 -3.10
N SER A 8 -3.62 1.39 -3.43
CA SER A 8 -2.75 2.50 -3.03
C SER A 8 -2.83 2.84 -1.55
N TRP A 9 -4.03 2.93 -0.98
CA TRP A 9 -4.18 3.14 0.46
C TRP A 9 -3.77 1.91 1.28
N ILE A 10 -3.94 0.68 0.76
CA ILE A 10 -3.41 -0.54 1.41
C ILE A 10 -1.88 -0.53 1.40
N LEU A 11 -1.26 -0.14 0.28
CA LEU A 11 0.19 0.03 0.20
C LEU A 11 0.68 1.08 1.18
N LEU A 12 0.00 2.23 1.26
CA LEU A 12 0.34 3.28 2.21
C LEU A 12 0.19 2.81 3.66
N ALA A 13 -0.86 2.04 3.97
CA ALA A 13 -1.03 1.42 5.27
C ALA A 13 0.11 0.44 5.61
N ILE A 14 0.55 -0.39 4.65
CA ILE A 14 1.72 -1.26 4.83
C ILE A 14 2.98 -0.43 5.08
N ALA A 15 3.18 0.67 4.35
CA ALA A 15 4.34 1.54 4.53
C ALA A 15 4.38 2.13 5.95
N PHE A 16 3.24 2.57 6.49
CA PHE A 16 3.14 3.07 7.87
C PHE A 16 3.30 1.95 8.91
N ALA A 17 2.62 0.82 8.73
CA ALA A 17 2.68 -0.31 9.64
C ALA A 17 4.09 -0.89 9.72
N SER A 18 4.81 -0.92 8.60
CA SER A 18 6.10 -1.61 8.49
C SER A 18 7.34 -0.75 8.77
N GLN A 19 7.19 0.48 9.24
CA GLN A 19 8.33 1.39 9.47
C GLN A 19 9.37 0.84 10.45
N LYS A 20 8.91 0.13 11.50
CA LYS A 20 9.79 -0.42 12.55
C LYS A 20 10.11 -1.90 12.36
N SER A 21 9.16 -2.67 11.83
CA SER A 21 9.27 -4.12 11.59
C SER A 21 8.16 -4.58 10.66
N SER A 22 8.20 -5.81 10.14
CA SER A 22 7.13 -6.32 9.29
C SER A 22 5.77 -6.35 10.01
N ALA A 23 4.71 -6.01 9.28
CA ALA A 23 3.38 -5.75 9.80
C ALA A 23 2.40 -6.92 9.53
N GLY A 24 1.49 -7.15 10.47
CA GLY A 24 0.41 -8.14 10.30
C GLY A 24 -0.82 -7.57 9.58
N ARG A 25 -1.68 -8.45 9.05
CA ARG A 25 -2.93 -8.04 8.36
C ARG A 25 -3.83 -7.15 9.20
N LYS A 26 -3.96 -7.43 10.51
CA LYS A 26 -4.79 -6.65 11.44
C LYS A 26 -4.30 -5.21 11.55
N GLU A 27 -3.00 -5.03 11.78
CA GLU A 27 -2.37 -3.71 11.89
C GLU A 27 -2.51 -2.91 10.59
N ILE A 28 -2.31 -3.56 9.44
CA ILE A 28 -2.51 -2.94 8.12
C ILE A 28 -3.96 -2.49 7.96
N SER A 29 -4.94 -3.31 8.36
CA SER A 29 -6.36 -2.97 8.26
C SER A 29 -6.76 -1.79 9.15
N GLU A 30 -6.23 -1.72 10.37
CA GLU A 30 -6.48 -0.61 11.31
C GLU A 30 -5.91 0.71 10.80
N ILE A 31 -4.70 0.69 10.22
CA ILE A 31 -4.09 1.88 9.63
C ILE A 31 -4.82 2.28 8.34
N ALA A 32 -5.21 1.32 7.50
CA ALA A 32 -5.97 1.59 6.28
C ALA A 32 -7.29 2.31 6.61
N ASP A 33 -8.03 1.84 7.61
CA ASP A 33 -9.23 2.52 8.10
C ASP A 33 -8.93 3.96 8.55
N GLY A 34 -7.82 4.17 9.27
CA GLY A 34 -7.38 5.52 9.66
C GLY A 34 -7.04 6.45 8.49
N ILE A 35 -6.67 5.93 7.33
CA ILE A 35 -6.34 6.72 6.13
C ILE A 35 -7.59 7.11 5.33
N ASN A 36 -8.51 6.16 5.14
CA ASN A 36 -9.63 6.30 4.20
C ASN A 36 -11.01 6.36 4.89
N HIS A 37 -11.06 6.30 6.22
CA HIS A 37 -12.30 6.16 7.01
C HIS A 37 -13.19 5.01 6.53
N ALA A 38 -12.57 3.93 6.08
CA ALA A 38 -13.24 2.73 5.59
C ALA A 38 -12.39 1.51 5.94
N VAL A 39 -12.96 0.52 6.62
CA VAL A 39 -12.25 -0.73 6.89
C VAL A 39 -12.16 -1.54 5.58
N PRO A 40 -10.96 -1.91 5.11
CA PRO A 40 -10.84 -2.76 3.93
C PRO A 40 -11.49 -4.11 4.21
N THR A 41 -12.24 -4.64 3.24
CA THR A 41 -12.74 -6.00 3.33
C THR A 41 -11.58 -7.00 3.26
N ASN A 42 -11.78 -8.22 3.79
CA ASN A 42 -10.79 -9.29 3.67
C ASN A 42 -10.37 -9.54 2.23
N ARG A 43 -11.32 -9.46 1.29
CA ARG A 43 -11.09 -9.64 -0.14
C ARG A 43 -10.20 -8.54 -0.71
N GLU A 44 -10.51 -7.26 -0.43
CA GLU A 44 -9.71 -6.13 -0.89
C GLU A 44 -8.28 -6.18 -0.35
N LEU A 45 -8.14 -6.53 0.93
CA LEU A 45 -6.84 -6.68 1.57
C LEU A 45 -6.02 -7.80 0.92
N GLU A 46 -6.64 -8.97 0.69
CA GLU A 46 -5.98 -10.12 0.07
C GLU A 46 -5.59 -9.85 -1.38
N GLU A 47 -6.52 -9.33 -2.19
CA GLU A 47 -6.27 -9.03 -3.61
C GLU A 47 -5.16 -7.98 -3.76
N SER A 48 -5.16 -6.94 -2.90
CA SER A 48 -4.15 -5.88 -2.94
C SER A 48 -2.78 -6.39 -2.50
N ILE A 49 -2.71 -7.13 -1.39
CA ILE A 49 -1.44 -7.73 -0.92
C ILE A 49 -0.87 -8.66 -1.99
N LYS A 50 -1.71 -9.52 -2.58
CA LYS A 50 -1.29 -10.44 -3.64
C LYS A 50 -0.71 -9.67 -4.83
N TRP A 51 -1.41 -8.64 -5.29
CA TRP A 51 -0.95 -7.83 -6.41
C TRP A 51 0.37 -7.11 -6.11
N LEU A 52 0.51 -6.55 -4.90
CA LEU A 52 1.73 -5.88 -4.45
C LEU A 52 2.94 -6.83 -4.35
N ILE A 53 2.73 -8.07 -3.92
CA ILE A 53 3.77 -9.12 -3.88
C ILE A 53 4.17 -9.50 -5.31
N GLN A 54 3.19 -9.76 -6.19
CA GLN A 54 3.44 -10.15 -7.58
C GLN A 54 4.23 -9.09 -8.35
N ASN A 55 4.00 -7.81 -8.04
CA ASN A 55 4.70 -6.68 -8.61
C ASN A 55 6.01 -6.31 -7.86
N GLY A 56 6.42 -7.10 -6.87
CA GLY A 56 7.67 -6.89 -6.13
C GLY A 56 7.70 -5.61 -5.30
N ILE A 57 6.55 -5.00 -4.99
CA ILE A 57 6.45 -3.76 -4.21
C ILE A 57 6.58 -4.06 -2.72
N ILE A 58 6.04 -5.19 -2.27
CA ILE A 58 6.16 -5.67 -0.88
C ILE A 58 6.73 -7.08 -0.85
N SER A 59 7.27 -7.46 0.31
CA SER A 59 7.66 -8.83 0.63
C SER A 59 6.81 -9.38 1.77
N GLU A 60 6.59 -10.70 1.75
CA GLU A 60 5.95 -11.44 2.84
C GLU A 60 6.97 -12.36 3.51
N THR A 61 7.00 -12.36 4.84
CA THR A 61 7.79 -13.30 5.65
C THR A 61 7.01 -13.63 6.92
N ASN A 62 6.78 -14.91 7.18
CA ASN A 62 6.01 -15.38 8.35
C ASN A 62 4.64 -14.69 8.50
N LYS A 63 3.89 -14.55 7.39
CA LYS A 63 2.57 -13.87 7.33
C LYS A 63 2.59 -12.38 7.72
N LYS A 64 3.77 -11.76 7.67
CA LYS A 64 3.97 -10.33 7.89
C LYS A 64 4.53 -9.68 6.64
N PHE A 65 4.20 -8.41 6.43
CA PHE A 65 4.48 -7.66 5.21
C PHE A 65 5.40 -6.48 5.48
N SER A 66 6.29 -6.20 4.53
CA SER A 66 7.17 -5.04 4.55
C SER A 66 7.42 -4.53 3.14
N LEU A 67 7.77 -3.25 3.00
CA LEU A 67 8.20 -2.72 1.71
C LEU A 67 9.47 -3.42 1.23
N SER A 68 9.49 -3.79 -0.06
CA SER A 68 10.75 -4.13 -0.73
C SER A 68 11.57 -2.86 -0.97
N ASP A 69 12.80 -2.99 -1.48
CA ASP A 69 13.58 -1.80 -1.86
C ASP A 69 12.94 -1.02 -3.01
N TYR A 70 12.20 -1.71 -3.89
CA TYR A 70 11.38 -1.05 -4.91
C TYR A 70 10.20 -0.30 -4.28
N GLY A 71 9.46 -0.93 -3.36
CA GLY A 71 8.36 -0.29 -2.65
C GLY A 71 8.79 0.92 -1.83
N LYS A 72 9.95 0.88 -1.17
CA LYS A 72 10.52 2.04 -0.47
C LYS A 72 10.78 3.21 -1.40
N LYS A 73 11.35 2.96 -2.59
CA LYS A 73 11.56 4.01 -3.61
C LYS A 73 10.24 4.60 -4.07
N LEU A 74 9.24 3.76 -4.32
CA LEU A 74 7.90 4.18 -4.74
C LEU A 74 7.23 5.08 -3.68
N ILE A 75 7.27 4.69 -2.40
CA ILE A 75 6.78 5.52 -1.28
C ILE A 75 7.57 6.84 -1.17
N ASN A 76 8.89 6.80 -1.27
CA ASN A 76 9.72 8.00 -1.20
C ASN A 76 9.43 8.98 -2.34
N ASN A 77 9.18 8.47 -3.55
CA ASN A 77 8.78 9.29 -4.69
C ASN A 77 7.41 9.94 -4.45
N ALA A 78 6.43 9.17 -3.96
CA ALA A 78 5.09 9.68 -3.64
C ALA A 78 5.09 10.75 -2.53
N ASN A 79 6.04 10.69 -1.59
CA ASN A 79 6.23 11.64 -0.47
C ASN A 79 7.24 12.77 -0.80
N SER A 80 7.90 12.74 -1.96
CA SER A 80 9.04 13.63 -2.25
C SER A 80 8.76 15.13 -2.11
N ASN A 81 7.52 15.55 -2.39
CA ASN A 81 7.11 16.96 -2.38
C ASN A 81 5.98 17.26 -1.38
N THR A 82 5.58 16.29 -0.54
CA THR A 82 4.45 16.46 0.37
C THR A 82 4.46 15.46 1.51
N ASN A 83 4.19 15.93 2.72
CA ASN A 83 3.97 15.07 3.90
C ASN A 83 2.47 14.85 4.18
N ILE A 84 1.58 15.32 3.30
CA ILE A 84 0.13 15.20 3.49
C ILE A 84 -0.31 13.81 3.02
N ILE A 85 -0.83 13.00 3.95
CA ILE A 85 -1.24 11.59 3.70
C ILE A 85 -2.12 11.47 2.46
N PHE A 86 -3.10 12.36 2.30
CA PHE A 86 -4.01 12.36 1.15
C PHE A 86 -3.28 12.60 -0.18
N GLU A 87 -2.29 13.49 -0.22
CA GLU A 87 -1.52 13.76 -1.43
C GLU A 87 -0.57 12.60 -1.75
N ILE A 88 0.06 12.00 -0.73
CA ILE A 88 0.88 10.79 -0.89
C ILE A 88 0.03 9.66 -1.48
N TRP A 89 -1.18 9.44 -0.95
CA TRP A 89 -2.09 8.44 -1.48
C TRP A 89 -2.45 8.70 -2.94
N LYS A 90 -2.79 9.95 -3.31
CA LYS A 90 -3.12 10.31 -4.69
C LYS A 90 -1.95 10.09 -5.66
N ASN A 91 -0.72 10.35 -5.22
CA ASN A 91 0.49 10.09 -6.00
C ASN A 91 0.66 8.58 -6.24
N LEU A 92 0.51 7.77 -5.19
CA LEU A 92 0.54 6.30 -5.30
C LEU A 92 -0.56 5.77 -6.22
N GLU A 93 -1.77 6.32 -6.13
CA GLU A 93 -2.89 5.95 -7.01
C GLU A 93 -2.56 6.17 -8.47
N THR A 94 -1.91 7.29 -8.80
CA THR A 94 -1.49 7.59 -10.17
C THR A 94 -0.48 6.56 -10.67
N GLU A 95 0.57 6.27 -9.90
CA GLU A 95 1.60 5.29 -10.28
C GLU A 95 1.03 3.86 -10.41
N ILE A 96 0.14 3.46 -9.51
CA ILE A 96 -0.50 2.13 -9.54
C ILE A 96 -1.48 2.02 -10.70
N ASP A 97 -2.24 3.07 -11.01
CA ASP A 97 -3.16 3.10 -12.15
C ASP A 97 -2.41 2.95 -13.47
N GLU A 98 -1.24 3.58 -13.61
CA GLU A 98 -0.36 3.39 -14.77
C GLU A 98 0.15 1.96 -14.89
N LYS A 99 0.58 1.32 -13.79
CA LYS A 99 1.01 -0.09 -13.81
C LYS A 99 -0.11 -1.03 -14.22
N LEU A 100 -1.31 -0.86 -13.66
CA LEU A 100 -2.47 -1.70 -13.97
C LEU A 100 -2.90 -1.62 -15.44
N LYS A 101 -2.61 -0.51 -16.14
CA LYS A 101 -2.90 -0.37 -17.58
C LYS A 101 -1.88 -1.09 -18.48
N ASN A 102 -0.72 -1.43 -17.94
CA ASN A 102 0.38 -2.07 -18.67
C ASN A 102 0.48 -3.59 -18.38
N GLU A 103 -0.48 -4.15 -17.65
CA GLU A 103 -0.69 -5.61 -17.46
C GLU A 103 -1.56 -6.19 -18.57
#